data_AF-A0A6M8B3R8-F1
#
_entry.id   AF-A0A6M8B3R8-F1
#
_cell.length_a   1.000
_cell.length_b   1.000
_cell.length_c   1.000
_cell.angle_alpha   90.00
_cell.angle_beta   90.00
_cell.angle_gamma   90.00
#
_symmetry.space_group_name_H-M   'P 1'
#
loop_
_entity.id
_entity.type
_entity.pdbx_description
1 polymer ?
#
loop_
_entity_poly.entity_id
_entity_poly.type
_entity_poly.pdbx_seq_one_letter_code
_entity_poly.pdbx_strand_id
1 'polypeptide(L)'
;MLGACGTDRESSSTRPTSRAVSTTDSHVASKEESRAAAEAEASRQAEATRQAEASQAAAEESRAAKEEADRVAAAAEEARQAEATEQSEQEPSSGRGRVDQRIAPLAGTGGSSSSSKGGPAYYSSCKEAKAAGAAPLHRGDPGYRSKLDRDGDGIACEK
;
A
#
# COMPACT_ATOMS: atom_id res chain seq x y z
N MET A 1 -90.55 -35.44 48.54
CA MET A 1 -90.14 -34.30 49.38
C MET A 1 -88.66 -34.05 49.07
N LEU A 2 -88.32 -33.17 48.14
CA LEU A 2 -88.21 -31.69 48.26
C LEU A 2 -86.80 -31.25 48.71
N GLY A 3 -86.01 -30.74 47.75
CA GLY A 3 -84.92 -29.75 47.91
C GLY A 3 -83.58 -30.25 48.48
N ALA A 4 -82.40 -29.76 48.08
CA ALA A 4 -82.05 -28.66 47.19
C ALA A 4 -80.59 -28.80 46.69
N CYS A 5 -80.33 -28.18 45.55
CA CYS A 5 -79.01 -27.85 45.00
C CYS A 5 -78.32 -26.80 45.91
N GLY A 6 -77.01 -26.93 46.15
CA GLY A 6 -76.22 -25.98 46.94
C GLY A 6 -74.81 -25.88 46.38
N THR A 7 -74.68 -25.25 45.21
CA THR A 7 -73.42 -24.71 44.74
C THR A 7 -73.04 -23.52 45.62
N ASP A 8 -72.05 -23.67 46.49
CA ASP A 8 -71.41 -22.49 47.11
C ASP A 8 -69.89 -22.58 46.99
N ARG A 9 -69.49 -22.01 45.86
CA ARG A 9 -68.16 -21.49 45.53
C ARG A 9 -68.00 -20.21 46.34
N GLU A 10 -67.44 -20.29 47.54
CA GLU A 10 -67.04 -19.07 48.25
C GLU A 10 -65.70 -19.28 48.95
N SER A 11 -64.64 -19.10 48.16
CA SER A 11 -63.52 -18.23 48.50
C SER A 11 -63.17 -18.08 49.99
N SER A 12 -62.69 -19.15 50.63
CA SER A 12 -61.90 -19.02 51.86
C SER A 12 -60.44 -18.71 51.48
N SER A 13 -60.27 -17.61 50.74
CA SER A 13 -58.96 -16.99 50.55
C SER A 13 -59.15 -15.56 51.00
N THR A 14 -58.81 -15.31 52.26
CA THR A 14 -58.54 -13.98 52.79
C THR A 14 -57.45 -13.36 51.93
N ARG A 15 -57.84 -12.78 50.79
CA ARG A 15 -56.98 -11.99 49.92
C ARG A 15 -56.60 -10.74 50.72
N PRO A 16 -55.32 -10.47 50.97
CA PRO A 16 -54.95 -9.11 51.28
C PRO A 16 -55.35 -8.26 50.08
N THR A 17 -55.93 -7.11 50.36
CA THR A 17 -56.09 -5.93 49.49
C THR A 17 -55.21 -5.97 48.23
N SER A 18 -55.68 -6.64 47.17
CA SER A 18 -54.86 -7.01 46.00
C SER A 18 -54.52 -5.81 45.09
N ARG A 19 -54.91 -4.60 45.50
CA ARG A 19 -54.77 -3.36 44.74
C ARG A 19 -53.53 -2.53 45.11
N ALA A 20 -52.86 -2.83 46.24
CA ALA A 20 -51.64 -2.11 46.65
C ALA A 20 -50.33 -2.76 46.13
N VAL A 21 -50.34 -4.07 45.91
CA VAL A 21 -49.16 -4.83 45.42
C VAL A 21 -48.96 -4.74 43.91
N SER A 22 -50.04 -4.53 43.13
CA SER A 22 -49.95 -4.53 41.66
C SER A 22 -49.19 -3.32 41.11
N THR A 23 -49.32 -2.14 41.74
CA THR A 23 -48.66 -0.93 41.28
C THR A 23 -47.16 -0.95 41.62
N THR A 24 -46.81 -1.45 42.81
CA THR A 24 -45.40 -1.56 43.24
C THR A 24 -44.63 -2.61 42.44
N ASP A 25 -45.27 -3.74 42.10
CA ASP A 25 -44.67 -4.77 41.23
C ASP A 25 -44.38 -4.25 39.81
N SER A 26 -45.32 -3.51 39.21
CA SER A 26 -45.11 -2.86 37.90
C SER A 26 -44.00 -1.80 37.95
N HIS A 27 -43.88 -1.04 39.04
CA HIS A 27 -42.81 -0.05 39.21
C HIS A 27 -41.43 -0.71 39.38
N VAL A 28 -41.34 -1.87 40.03
CA VAL A 28 -40.10 -2.63 40.16
C VAL A 28 -39.70 -3.20 38.80
N ALA A 29 -40.62 -3.80 38.05
CA ALA A 29 -40.35 -4.32 36.71
C ALA A 29 -39.86 -3.22 35.73
N SER A 30 -40.51 -2.05 35.69
CA SER A 30 -40.06 -0.93 34.86
C SER A 30 -38.70 -0.35 35.30
N LYS A 31 -38.37 -0.44 36.60
CA LYS A 31 -37.06 0.00 37.13
C LYS A 31 -35.95 -0.99 36.81
N GLU A 32 -36.23 -2.28 36.81
CA GLU A 32 -35.28 -3.31 36.39
C GLU A 32 -35.03 -3.27 34.88
N GLU A 33 -36.06 -3.04 34.07
CA GLU A 33 -35.92 -2.91 32.61
C GLU A 33 -35.15 -1.64 32.21
N SER A 34 -35.41 -0.51 32.88
CA SER A 34 -34.63 0.72 32.66
C SER A 34 -33.19 0.61 33.14
N ARG A 35 -32.92 -0.16 34.20
CA ARG A 35 -31.56 -0.48 34.63
C ARG A 35 -30.85 -1.40 33.63
N ALA A 36 -31.53 -2.43 33.12
CA ALA A 36 -30.99 -3.31 32.08
C ALA A 36 -30.71 -2.54 30.78
N ALA A 37 -31.57 -1.59 30.40
CA ALA A 37 -31.33 -0.69 29.27
C ALA A 37 -30.12 0.22 29.51
N ALA A 38 -29.98 0.81 30.70
CA ALA A 38 -28.84 1.64 31.04
C ALA A 38 -27.52 0.86 31.08
N GLU A 39 -27.53 -0.38 31.59
CA GLU A 39 -26.35 -1.27 31.59
C GLU A 39 -25.98 -1.73 30.17
N ALA A 40 -26.96 -1.93 29.29
CA ALA A 40 -26.74 -2.23 27.88
C ALA A 40 -26.17 -1.02 27.11
N GLU A 41 -26.67 0.19 27.37
CA GLU A 41 -26.10 1.43 26.81
C GLU A 41 -24.70 1.70 27.32
N ALA A 42 -24.44 1.50 28.62
CA ALA A 42 -23.10 1.61 29.19
C ALA A 42 -22.13 0.60 28.56
N SER A 43 -22.58 -0.62 28.28
CA SER A 43 -21.78 -1.64 27.59
C SER A 43 -21.47 -1.23 26.14
N ARG A 44 -22.47 -0.71 25.42
CA ARG A 44 -22.27 -0.19 24.05
C ARG A 44 -21.33 1.01 24.01
N GLN A 45 -21.43 1.91 25.00
CA GLN A 45 -20.52 3.05 25.15
C GLN A 45 -19.09 2.59 25.48
N ALA A 46 -18.94 1.56 26.32
CA ALA A 46 -17.64 0.96 26.63
C ALA A 46 -17.01 0.27 25.41
N GLU A 47 -17.81 -0.37 24.56
CA GLU A 47 -17.30 -0.95 23.31
C GLU A 47 -16.95 0.15 22.28
N ALA A 48 -17.78 1.18 22.15
CA ALA A 48 -17.52 2.31 21.26
C ALA A 48 -16.24 3.07 21.65
N THR A 49 -15.99 3.25 22.95
CA THR A 49 -14.74 3.86 23.44
C THR A 49 -13.53 2.98 23.17
N ARG A 50 -13.61 1.67 23.41
CA ARG A 50 -12.53 0.72 23.03
C ARG A 50 -12.25 0.72 21.53
N GLN A 51 -13.28 0.77 20.70
CA GLN A 51 -13.13 0.87 19.25
C GLN A 51 -12.49 2.21 18.84
N ALA A 52 -12.89 3.32 19.46
CA ALA A 52 -12.31 4.63 19.20
C ALA A 52 -10.81 4.66 19.59
N GLU A 53 -10.44 4.17 20.78
CA GLU A 53 -9.05 4.10 21.23
C GLU A 53 -8.19 3.21 20.33
N ALA A 54 -8.72 2.05 19.89
CA ALA A 54 -8.02 1.19 18.94
C ALA A 54 -7.82 1.89 17.57
N SER A 55 -8.82 2.63 17.09
CA SER A 55 -8.70 3.39 15.84
C SER A 55 -7.72 4.56 15.95
N GLN A 56 -7.65 5.20 17.12
CA GLN A 56 -6.69 6.27 17.41
C GLN A 56 -5.26 5.72 17.47
N ALA A 57 -5.03 4.59 18.13
CA ALA A 57 -3.73 3.92 18.17
C ALA A 57 -3.24 3.51 16.77
N ALA A 58 -4.13 2.93 15.94
CA ALA A 58 -3.80 2.59 14.56
C ALA A 58 -3.50 3.83 13.70
N ALA A 59 -4.21 4.94 13.94
CA ALA A 59 -3.96 6.19 13.25
C ALA A 59 -2.60 6.79 13.63
N GLU A 60 -2.20 6.74 14.90
CA GLU A 60 -0.88 7.18 15.36
C GLU A 60 0.25 6.32 14.77
N GLU A 61 0.08 5.00 14.71
CA GLU A 61 1.03 4.10 14.05
C GLU A 61 1.18 4.42 12.56
N SER A 62 0.06 4.65 11.85
CA SER A 62 0.08 5.03 10.44
C SER A 62 0.73 6.41 10.21
N ARG A 63 0.59 7.33 11.16
CA ARG A 63 1.25 8.65 11.12
C ARG A 63 2.75 8.53 11.33
N ALA A 64 3.18 7.72 12.31
CA ALA A 64 4.59 7.46 12.56
C ALA A 64 5.27 6.78 11.36
N ALA A 65 4.62 5.78 10.76
CA ALA A 65 5.11 5.11 9.55
C ALA A 65 5.21 6.05 8.35
N LYS A 66 4.25 6.98 8.21
CA LYS A 66 4.29 7.99 7.14
C LYS A 66 5.40 9.01 7.35
N GLU A 67 5.63 9.45 8.59
CA GLU A 67 6.72 10.38 8.91
C GLU A 67 8.10 9.74 8.64
N GLU A 68 8.27 8.45 8.94
CA GLU A 68 9.48 7.72 8.58
C GLU A 68 9.65 7.60 7.06
N ALA A 69 8.59 7.28 6.32
CA ALA A 69 8.62 7.23 4.87
C ALA A 69 8.96 8.59 4.24
N ASP A 70 8.41 9.69 4.77
CA ASP A 70 8.69 11.05 4.32
C ASP A 70 10.17 11.43 4.61
N ARG A 71 10.72 11.03 5.77
CA ARG A 71 12.15 11.23 6.10
C ARG A 71 13.07 10.44 5.16
N VAL A 72 12.73 9.19 4.86
CA VAL A 72 13.50 8.36 3.91
C VAL A 72 13.43 8.94 2.50
N ALA A 73 12.26 9.44 2.08
CA ALA A 73 12.09 10.11 0.80
C ALA A 73 12.92 11.40 0.70
N ALA A 74 12.92 12.22 1.74
CA ALA A 74 13.72 13.44 1.81
C ALA A 74 15.23 13.13 1.76
N ALA A 75 15.70 12.13 2.51
CA ALA A 75 17.09 11.70 2.48
C ALA A 75 17.52 11.15 1.11
N ALA A 76 16.62 10.44 0.42
CA ALA A 76 16.87 9.96 -0.93
C ALA A 76 16.92 11.10 -1.96
N GLU A 77 16.15 12.16 -1.78
CA GLU A 77 16.22 13.36 -2.62
C GLU A 77 17.53 14.13 -2.38
N GLU A 78 17.93 14.30 -1.12
CA GLU A 78 19.20 14.95 -0.75
C GLU A 78 20.41 14.20 -1.31
N ALA A 79 20.42 12.86 -1.23
CA ALA A 79 21.46 12.03 -1.83
C ALA A 79 21.55 12.21 -3.36
N ARG A 80 20.40 12.30 -4.05
CA ARG A 80 20.37 12.55 -5.51
C ARG A 80 20.93 13.92 -5.89
N GLN A 81 20.69 14.93 -5.06
CA GLN A 81 21.23 16.28 -5.30
C GLN A 81 22.73 16.35 -5.02
N ALA A 82 23.22 15.63 -4.01
CA ALA A 82 24.65 15.49 -3.73
C ALA A 82 25.38 14.81 -4.90
N GLU A 83 24.87 13.67 -5.39
CA GLU A 83 25.46 12.96 -6.53
C GLU A 83 25.44 13.80 -7.83
N ALA A 84 24.39 14.60 -8.04
CA ALA A 84 24.29 15.51 -9.19
C ALA A 84 25.30 16.67 -9.14
N THR A 85 25.66 17.12 -7.93
CA THR A 85 26.66 18.18 -7.73
C THR A 85 28.08 17.63 -7.93
N GLU A 86 28.36 16.43 -7.40
CA GLU A 86 29.66 15.76 -7.59
C GLU A 86 29.95 15.39 -9.06
N GLN A 87 28.93 15.02 -9.85
CA GLN A 87 29.09 14.79 -11.29
C GLN A 87 29.42 16.06 -12.09
N SER A 88 29.06 17.25 -11.59
CA SER A 88 29.39 18.52 -12.25
C SER A 88 30.81 19.02 -11.91
N GLU A 89 31.42 18.54 -10.83
CA GLU A 89 32.80 18.89 -10.43
C GLU A 89 33.85 17.88 -10.93
N GLN A 90 33.42 16.69 -11.41
CA GLN A 90 34.29 15.67 -12.01
C GLN A 90 34.55 15.88 -13.52
N GLU A 91 34.40 17.12 -14.01
CA GLU A 91 35.01 17.59 -15.27
C GLU A 91 36.30 18.43 -15.01
N PRO A 92 37.36 17.91 -14.34
CA PRO A 92 38.67 18.49 -14.52
C PRO A 92 39.33 17.83 -15.74
N SER A 93 39.55 18.63 -16.79
CA SER A 93 40.64 18.41 -17.74
C SER A 93 40.52 17.18 -18.66
N SER A 94 39.41 17.03 -19.39
CA SER A 94 39.47 16.34 -20.68
C SER A 94 40.10 17.26 -21.73
N GLY A 95 41.44 17.24 -21.75
CA GLY A 95 42.21 17.34 -22.99
C GLY A 95 42.23 18.71 -23.66
N ARG A 96 43.09 19.60 -23.14
CA ARG A 96 43.95 20.38 -24.05
C ARG A 96 44.74 19.40 -24.93
N GLY A 97 44.17 19.04 -26.07
CA GLY A 97 44.73 18.05 -26.99
C GLY A 97 44.07 18.08 -28.37
N ARG A 98 43.61 19.26 -28.83
CA ARG A 98 43.15 19.45 -30.21
C ARG A 98 44.26 20.09 -31.05
N VAL A 99 45.42 19.43 -31.10
CA VAL A 99 46.52 19.79 -32.01
C VAL A 99 47.13 18.55 -32.63
N ASP A 100 46.34 17.65 -33.24
CA ASP A 100 46.84 16.82 -34.34
C ASP A 100 45.71 16.12 -35.11
N GLN A 101 45.05 16.85 -36.00
CA GLN A 101 44.33 16.23 -37.13
C GLN A 101 44.61 17.04 -38.38
N ARG A 102 45.89 17.06 -38.78
CA ARG A 102 46.31 17.40 -40.14
C ARG A 102 47.38 16.42 -40.60
N ILE A 103 47.02 15.14 -40.70
CA ILE A 103 47.70 14.22 -41.61
C ILE A 103 46.62 13.40 -42.33
N ALA A 104 46.37 13.75 -43.58
CA ALA A 104 45.70 12.85 -44.51
C ALA A 104 46.75 11.91 -45.11
N PRO A 105 46.58 10.57 -45.01
CA PRO A 105 47.14 9.69 -46.00
C PRO A 105 46.05 9.32 -47.01
N LEU A 106 46.41 9.58 -48.26
CA LEU A 106 45.69 9.12 -49.43
C LEU A 106 45.87 7.59 -49.52
N ALA A 107 44.85 6.91 -50.05
CA ALA A 107 44.81 5.53 -50.55
C ALA A 107 44.35 4.42 -49.58
N GLY A 108 43.29 3.71 -50.00
CA GLY A 108 42.87 2.44 -49.39
C GLY A 108 41.44 2.03 -49.72
N THR A 109 41.19 1.57 -50.94
CA THR A 109 39.97 0.87 -51.39
C THR A 109 39.60 -0.32 -50.50
N GLY A 110 38.31 -0.44 -50.16
CA GLY A 110 37.64 -1.73 -49.93
C GLY A 110 37.02 -1.92 -48.55
N GLY A 111 35.69 -1.86 -48.46
CA GLY A 111 34.95 -2.36 -47.29
C GLY A 111 33.67 -1.59 -46.99
N SER A 112 32.59 -1.96 -47.68
CA SER A 112 31.24 -1.57 -47.32
C SER A 112 30.89 -2.10 -45.92
N SER A 113 30.79 -1.21 -44.94
CA SER A 113 29.86 -1.39 -43.83
C SER A 113 29.41 0.00 -43.41
N SER A 114 28.31 0.41 -44.03
CA SER A 114 27.37 1.39 -43.52
C SER A 114 26.84 0.91 -42.16
N SER A 115 27.68 0.99 -41.12
CA SER A 115 27.21 0.91 -39.74
C SER A 115 26.76 2.32 -39.40
N SER A 116 25.54 2.58 -39.84
CA SER A 116 24.74 3.75 -39.56
C SER A 116 24.95 4.18 -38.11
N LYS A 117 25.11 5.48 -37.92
CA LYS A 117 25.11 6.18 -36.64
C LYS A 117 23.77 5.92 -35.91
N GLY A 118 23.60 4.71 -35.37
CA GLY A 118 22.56 4.40 -34.41
C GLY A 118 23.02 4.99 -33.09
N GLY A 119 22.37 6.07 -32.66
CA GLY A 119 22.54 6.56 -31.29
C GLY A 119 22.33 5.42 -30.30
N PRO A 120 22.86 5.54 -29.07
CA PRO A 120 22.81 4.45 -28.10
C PRO A 120 21.35 4.22 -27.68
N ALA A 121 20.65 3.32 -28.37
CA ALA A 121 19.38 2.79 -27.89
C ALA A 121 19.69 2.08 -26.58
N TYR A 122 19.16 2.55 -25.46
CA TYR A 122 19.41 1.95 -24.16
C TYR A 122 18.14 1.20 -23.73
N TYR A 123 18.29 -0.09 -23.47
CA TYR A 123 17.23 -0.98 -23.00
C TYR A 123 17.61 -1.53 -21.62
N SER A 124 16.84 -1.20 -20.60
CA SER A 124 17.13 -1.62 -19.23
C SER A 124 17.07 -3.15 -19.08
N SER A 125 16.23 -3.80 -19.89
CA SER A 125 16.06 -5.25 -19.88
C SER A 125 15.65 -5.80 -21.26
N CYS A 126 15.78 -7.12 -21.44
CA CYS A 126 15.31 -7.79 -22.65
C CYS A 126 13.80 -7.66 -22.89
N LYS A 127 13.01 -7.46 -21.83
CA LYS A 127 11.57 -7.18 -21.95
C LYS A 127 11.32 -5.86 -22.67
N GLU A 128 12.12 -4.84 -22.37
CA GLU A 128 12.02 -3.52 -23.02
C GLU A 128 12.46 -3.59 -24.48
N ALA A 129 13.58 -4.26 -24.76
CA ALA A 129 14.05 -4.47 -26.13
C ALA A 129 13.03 -5.25 -27.00
N LYS A 130 12.37 -6.26 -26.42
CA LYS A 130 11.28 -7.00 -27.08
C LYS A 130 10.03 -6.17 -27.28
N ALA A 131 9.62 -5.39 -26.30
CA ALA A 131 8.46 -4.50 -26.41
C ALA A 131 8.69 -3.42 -27.48
N ALA A 132 9.93 -2.96 -27.63
CA ALA A 132 10.34 -2.05 -28.70
C ALA A 132 10.51 -2.73 -30.07
N GLY A 133 10.37 -4.06 -30.16
CA GLY A 133 10.59 -4.81 -31.39
C GLY A 133 12.04 -4.84 -31.87
N ALA A 134 13.00 -4.54 -30.98
CA ALA A 134 14.44 -4.50 -31.29
C ALA A 134 15.14 -5.85 -31.04
N ALA A 135 14.48 -6.82 -30.40
CA ALA A 135 15.03 -8.15 -30.21
C ALA A 135 14.72 -9.07 -31.40
N PRO A 136 15.63 -9.98 -31.80
CA PRO A 136 16.94 -10.27 -31.20
C PRO A 136 18.00 -9.20 -31.52
N LEU A 137 18.81 -8.84 -30.52
CA LEU A 137 19.88 -7.85 -30.64
C LEU A 137 21.22 -8.55 -30.84
N HIS A 138 21.96 -8.21 -31.90
CA HIS A 138 23.27 -8.78 -32.18
C HIS A 138 24.39 -7.87 -31.73
N ARG A 139 25.57 -8.46 -31.51
CA ARG A 139 26.80 -7.70 -31.24
C ARG A 139 27.05 -6.67 -32.33
N GLY A 140 27.01 -5.39 -31.96
CA GLY A 140 27.17 -4.26 -32.88
C GLY A 140 25.87 -3.52 -33.19
N ASP A 141 24.71 -4.10 -32.87
CA ASP A 141 23.43 -3.42 -32.99
C ASP A 141 23.29 -2.32 -31.93
N PRO A 142 22.62 -1.21 -32.26
CA PRO A 142 22.33 -0.16 -31.29
C PRO A 142 21.50 -0.74 -30.14
N GLY A 143 22.08 -0.74 -28.95
CA GLY A 143 21.47 -1.23 -27.72
C GLY A 143 21.82 -2.65 -27.30
N TYR A 144 22.64 -3.35 -28.09
CA TYR A 144 23.32 -4.55 -27.61
C TYR A 144 24.27 -4.21 -26.45
N ARG A 145 24.22 -5.04 -25.40
CA ARG A 145 25.18 -5.03 -24.31
C ARG A 145 25.36 -6.45 -23.79
N SER A 146 26.58 -6.79 -23.38
CA SER A 146 26.89 -8.10 -22.79
C SER A 146 26.14 -8.41 -21.50
N LYS A 147 25.51 -7.41 -20.84
CA LYS A 147 24.63 -7.63 -19.69
C LYS A 147 23.23 -8.13 -20.07
N LEU A 148 22.80 -7.91 -21.31
CA LEU A 148 21.52 -8.43 -21.84
C LEU A 148 21.67 -9.82 -22.45
N ASP A 149 22.87 -10.14 -22.89
CA ASP A 149 23.29 -11.44 -23.40
C ASP A 149 23.74 -12.32 -22.22
N ARG A 150 22.85 -13.18 -21.73
CA ARG A 150 23.10 -13.96 -20.50
C ARG A 150 24.06 -15.13 -20.75
N ASP A 151 24.10 -15.61 -21.98
CA ASP A 151 24.87 -16.74 -22.49
C ASP A 151 26.26 -16.29 -22.95
N GLY A 152 26.37 -15.05 -23.42
CA GLY A 152 27.59 -14.46 -23.98
C GLY A 152 27.88 -14.88 -25.42
N ASP A 153 26.88 -15.40 -26.15
CA ASP A 153 27.06 -15.93 -27.51
C ASP A 153 27.05 -14.84 -28.60
N GLY A 154 26.72 -13.59 -28.23
CA GLY A 154 26.62 -12.47 -29.15
C GLY A 154 25.20 -12.13 -29.57
N ILE A 155 24.17 -12.81 -29.06
CA ILE A 155 22.75 -12.58 -29.34
C ILE A 155 22.02 -12.29 -28.04
N ALA A 156 21.72 -11.02 -27.80
CA ALA A 156 20.91 -10.62 -26.66
C ALA A 156 19.41 -10.83 -26.93
N CYS A 157 18.69 -11.27 -25.89
CA CYS A 157 17.22 -11.30 -25.83
C CYS A 157 16.53 -12.29 -26.79
N GLU A 158 17.19 -13.39 -27.09
CA GLU A 158 16.66 -14.55 -27.84
C GLU A 158 15.48 -15.28 -27.17
N LYS A 159 15.44 -15.31 -25.84
CA LYS A 159 14.50 -16.09 -25.02
C LYS A 159 13.40 -15.25 -24.40
#